data_AF-A0A6I3KAP2-F1
#
_entry.id   AF-A0A6I3KAP2-F1
#
_cell.length_a   1.000
_cell.length_b   1.000
_cell.length_c   1.000
_cell.angle_alpha   90.00
_cell.angle_beta   90.00
_cell.angle_gamma   90.00
#
_symmetry.space_group_name_H-M   'P 1'
#
loop_
_entity.id
_entity.type
_entity.pdbx_description
1 polymer ?
#
loop_
_entity_poly.entity_id
_entity_poly.type
_entity_poly.pdbx_seq_one_letter_code
_entity_poly.pdbx_strand_id
1 'polypeptide(L)'
;MAVEQVPAEPTVVECLEGIPGTARWSDGTVSYSQWCFDTRGGEQYLENERQAGLEETEECVGPAATCGYGTADNGARNPTSGEIQTYHGCQDGYIDDPDLCSAVEDIVRAADPDGSIYQ
;
A
#
# COMPACT_ATOMS: atom_id res chain seq x y z
N MET A 1 22.49 12.98 -50.30
CA MET A 1 22.90 12.17 -49.15
C MET A 1 22.18 12.77 -47.95
N ALA A 2 21.08 12.18 -47.51
CA ALA A 2 20.41 12.59 -46.28
C ALA A 2 21.17 11.92 -45.13
N VAL A 3 21.68 12.72 -44.19
CA VAL A 3 22.29 12.19 -42.97
C VAL A 3 21.12 11.78 -42.09
N GLU A 4 20.91 10.48 -41.93
CA GLU A 4 19.93 9.93 -41.01
C GLU A 4 20.41 10.26 -39.59
N GLN A 5 19.83 11.31 -39.00
CA GLN A 5 20.13 11.72 -37.64
C GLN A 5 19.66 10.59 -36.72
N VAL A 6 20.59 9.90 -36.07
CA VAL A 6 20.23 9.00 -34.96
C VAL A 6 19.56 9.88 -33.91
N PRO A 7 18.31 9.59 -33.49
CA PRO A 7 17.65 10.38 -32.46
C PRO A 7 18.53 10.33 -31.22
N ALA A 8 18.90 11.50 -30.70
CA ALA A 8 19.62 11.59 -29.44
C ALA A 8 18.81 10.88 -28.36
N GLU A 9 19.49 10.16 -27.47
CA GLU A 9 18.82 9.57 -26.31
C GLU A 9 18.08 10.68 -25.55
N PRO A 10 16.80 10.47 -25.22
CA PRO A 10 16.00 11.50 -24.59
C PRO A 10 16.66 11.89 -23.26
N THR A 11 16.58 13.17 -22.91
CA THR A 11 17.14 13.71 -21.67
C THR A 11 16.02 14.22 -20.77
N VAL A 12 16.28 14.27 -19.47
CA VAL A 12 15.35 14.86 -18.51
C VAL A 12 15.25 16.37 -18.78
N VAL A 13 14.03 16.85 -19.02
CA VAL A 13 13.72 18.28 -19.14
C VAL A 13 13.27 18.85 -17.80
N GLU A 14 12.49 18.07 -17.04
CA GLU A 14 11.88 18.51 -15.80
C GLU A 14 11.62 17.33 -14.87
N CYS A 15 11.94 17.48 -13.58
CA CYS A 15 11.44 16.57 -12.55
C CYS A 15 10.03 17.00 -12.14
N LEU A 16 9.03 16.13 -12.31
CA LEU A 16 7.64 16.41 -11.97
C LEU A 16 7.43 16.30 -10.45
N GLU A 17 6.58 17.14 -9.90
CA GLU A 17 6.20 17.10 -8.47
C GLU A 17 5.30 15.90 -8.15
N GLY A 18 5.23 15.52 -6.87
CA GLY A 18 4.47 14.37 -6.39
C GLY A 18 5.38 13.21 -6.00
N ILE A 19 5.51 12.21 -6.86
CA ILE A 19 6.30 11.00 -6.58
C ILE A 19 7.75 11.23 -7.05
N PRO A 20 8.77 11.13 -6.16
CA PRO A 20 10.18 11.26 -6.54
C PRO A 20 10.53 10.35 -7.72
N GLY A 21 11.31 10.87 -8.67
CA GLY A 21 11.72 10.13 -9.86
C GLY A 21 10.84 10.32 -11.08
N THR A 22 9.62 10.84 -10.95
CA THR A 22 8.79 11.14 -12.11
C THR A 22 9.39 12.30 -12.91
N ALA A 23 9.67 12.10 -14.20
CA ALA A 23 10.31 13.10 -15.05
C ALA A 23 9.60 13.26 -16.40
N ARG A 24 9.60 14.50 -16.92
CA ARG A 24 9.29 14.80 -18.32
C ARG A 24 10.59 14.75 -19.13
N TRP A 25 10.57 13.97 -20.19
CA TRP A 25 11.70 13.76 -21.09
C TRP A 25 11.61 14.64 -22.33
N SER A 26 12.75 14.85 -23.01
CA SER A 26 12.85 15.72 -24.19
C SER A 26 12.08 15.21 -25.41
N ASP A 27 11.74 13.91 -25.43
CA ASP A 27 10.84 13.29 -26.40
C ASP A 27 9.35 13.49 -26.07
N GLY A 28 9.04 14.21 -24.98
CA GLY A 28 7.69 14.48 -24.51
C GLY A 28 7.10 13.39 -23.62
N THR A 29 7.80 12.28 -23.40
CA THR A 29 7.32 11.19 -22.53
C THR A 29 7.42 11.57 -21.06
N VAL A 30 6.61 10.89 -20.24
CA VAL A 30 6.70 10.96 -18.77
C VAL A 30 7.08 9.58 -18.27
N SER A 31 8.24 9.47 -17.63
CA SER A 31 8.73 8.19 -17.09
C SER A 31 9.73 8.42 -15.96
N TYR A 32 10.16 7.32 -15.32
CA TYR A 32 11.08 7.35 -14.19
C TYR A 32 12.49 7.81 -14.60
N SER A 33 13.10 8.66 -13.77
CA SER A 33 14.50 9.05 -13.84
C SER A 33 15.15 8.94 -12.46
N GLN A 34 16.24 8.17 -12.36
CA GLN A 34 17.03 8.04 -11.14
C GLN A 34 17.54 9.41 -10.66
N TRP A 35 17.97 10.28 -11.57
CA TRP A 35 18.45 11.61 -11.21
C TRP A 35 17.36 12.46 -10.54
N CYS A 36 16.13 12.41 -11.06
CA CYS A 36 15.00 13.08 -10.43
C CYS A 36 14.60 12.45 -9.11
N PHE A 37 14.81 11.14 -8.95
CA PHE A 37 14.56 10.43 -7.71
C PHE A 37 15.53 10.91 -6.63
N ASP A 38 16.83 10.87 -6.90
CA ASP A 38 17.88 11.29 -5.97
C ASP A 38 17.73 12.78 -5.60
N THR A 39 17.54 13.64 -6.60
CA THR A 39 17.43 15.10 -6.41
C THR A 39 16.19 15.50 -5.60
N ARG A 40 15.12 14.70 -5.65
CA ARG A 40 13.88 14.94 -4.92
C ARG A 40 13.78 14.17 -3.60
N GLY A 41 14.90 13.65 -3.09
CA GLY A 41 14.94 12.95 -1.80
C GLY A 41 14.29 11.57 -1.83
N GLY A 42 14.38 10.86 -2.94
CA GLY A 42 13.78 9.55 -3.13
C GLY A 42 14.21 8.51 -2.08
N GLU A 43 15.46 8.53 -1.61
CA GLU A 43 15.89 7.65 -0.52
C GLU A 43 15.12 7.90 0.78
N GLN A 44 14.89 9.16 1.14
CA GLN A 44 14.10 9.53 2.31
C GLN A 44 12.63 9.14 2.11
N TYR A 45 12.09 9.31 0.89
CA TYR A 45 10.76 8.84 0.56
C TYR A 45 10.63 7.33 0.83
N LEU A 46 11.55 6.51 0.31
CA LEU A 46 11.52 5.07 0.55
C LEU A 46 11.70 4.69 2.02
N GLU A 47 12.54 5.41 2.77
CA GLU A 47 12.66 5.18 4.21
C GLU A 47 11.36 5.50 4.94
N ASN A 48 10.70 6.61 4.60
CA ASN A 48 9.40 6.93 5.18
C ASN A 48 8.36 5.86 4.88
N GLU A 49 8.32 5.33 3.65
CA GLU A 49 7.42 4.23 3.29
C GLU A 49 7.73 2.95 4.07
N ARG A 50 9.02 2.62 4.28
CA ARG A 50 9.41 1.49 5.14
C ARG A 50 9.00 1.68 6.60
N GLN A 51 9.10 2.90 7.10
CA GLN A 51 8.75 3.27 8.48
C GLN A 51 7.26 3.60 8.66
N ALA A 52 6.42 3.40 7.64
CA ALA A 52 5.00 3.74 7.68
C ALA A 52 4.16 2.83 8.61
N GLY A 53 4.80 1.96 9.39
CA GLY A 53 4.13 1.10 10.37
C GLY A 53 3.45 -0.14 9.78
N LEU A 54 3.72 -0.46 8.50
CA LEU A 54 3.39 -1.76 7.92
C LEU A 54 4.49 -2.75 8.33
N GLU A 55 4.48 -3.19 9.58
CA GLU A 55 5.41 -4.21 10.03
C GLU A 55 5.10 -5.54 9.31
N GLU A 56 6.05 -5.98 8.47
CA GLU A 56 6.01 -7.31 7.88
C GLU A 56 6.20 -8.34 9.01
N THR A 57 5.10 -8.95 9.44
CA THR A 57 5.14 -10.08 10.37
C THR A 57 5.53 -11.37 9.63
N GLU A 58 6.14 -12.33 10.33
CA GLU A 58 6.37 -13.68 9.76
C GLU A 58 5.05 -14.38 9.40
N GLU A 59 3.92 -13.93 9.97
CA GLU A 59 2.58 -14.48 9.72
C GLU A 59 2.01 -14.03 8.37
N CYS A 60 2.27 -12.79 7.95
CA CYS A 60 1.84 -12.28 6.65
C CYS A 60 2.71 -11.13 6.15
N VAL A 61 3.23 -11.28 4.93
CA VAL A 61 4.00 -10.27 4.20
C VAL A 61 3.21 -9.82 2.97
N GLY A 62 2.76 -8.57 2.95
CA GLY A 62 1.93 -8.07 1.85
C GLY A 62 1.06 -6.86 2.22
N PRO A 63 0.21 -6.40 1.28
CA PRO A 63 -0.62 -5.21 1.47
C PRO A 63 -1.67 -5.46 2.56
N ALA A 64 -2.14 -4.40 3.22
CA ALA A 64 -3.15 -4.50 4.29
C ALA A 64 -4.48 -5.15 3.84
N ALA A 65 -4.80 -5.10 2.54
CA ALA A 65 -5.95 -5.81 1.97
C ALA A 65 -5.85 -7.34 2.07
N THR A 66 -4.64 -7.88 2.22
CA THR A 66 -4.35 -9.31 2.41
C THR A 66 -3.86 -9.57 3.83
N CYS A 67 -2.95 -8.71 4.31
CA CYS A 67 -2.20 -8.91 5.54
C CYS A 67 -2.75 -8.19 6.78
N GLY A 68 -3.83 -7.42 6.62
CA GLY A 68 -4.41 -6.67 7.74
C GLY A 68 -3.57 -5.44 8.09
N TYR A 69 -4.01 -4.68 9.08
CA TYR A 69 -3.36 -3.43 9.49
C TYR A 69 -2.30 -3.66 10.57
N GLY A 70 -1.28 -4.46 10.26
CA GLY A 70 -0.24 -4.82 11.23
C GLY A 70 -0.78 -5.65 12.39
N THR A 71 -0.28 -5.39 13.60
CA THR A 71 -0.55 -6.19 14.80
C THR A 71 -1.20 -5.34 15.89
N ALA A 72 -2.17 -5.89 16.61
CA ALA A 72 -2.79 -5.31 17.80
C ALA A 72 -1.81 -5.33 18.99
N ASP A 73 -2.13 -4.59 20.05
CA ASP A 73 -1.32 -4.52 21.28
C ASP A 73 -1.11 -5.89 21.94
N ASN A 74 -2.05 -6.83 21.72
CA ASN A 74 -1.98 -8.19 22.24
C ASN A 74 -1.16 -9.17 21.35
N GLY A 75 -0.58 -8.69 20.26
CA GLY A 75 0.21 -9.49 19.33
C GLY A 75 -0.61 -10.23 18.26
N ALA A 76 -1.94 -10.14 18.27
CA ALA A 76 -2.77 -10.69 17.21
C ALA A 76 -2.76 -9.77 15.98
N ARG A 77 -2.83 -10.36 14.78
CA ARG A 77 -2.95 -9.60 13.55
C ARG A 77 -4.25 -8.77 13.54
N ASN A 78 -4.16 -7.49 13.20
CA ASN A 78 -5.33 -6.65 12.98
C ASN A 78 -6.10 -7.11 11.72
N PRO A 79 -7.45 -7.08 11.72
CA PRO A 79 -8.25 -7.45 10.57
C PRO A 79 -8.01 -6.53 9.36
N THR A 80 -8.26 -7.03 8.16
CA THR A 80 -8.38 -6.24 6.93
C THR A 80 -9.65 -5.40 6.95
N SER A 81 -9.70 -4.37 6.09
CA SER A 81 -10.94 -3.62 5.87
C SER A 81 -12.09 -4.50 5.36
N GLY A 82 -11.80 -5.54 4.58
CA GLY A 82 -12.81 -6.48 4.08
C GLY A 82 -13.42 -7.31 5.21
N GLU A 83 -12.58 -7.81 6.12
CA GLU A 83 -13.01 -8.58 7.30
C GLU A 83 -13.85 -7.72 8.24
N ILE A 84 -13.44 -6.47 8.52
CA ILE A 84 -14.21 -5.52 9.33
C ILE A 84 -15.60 -5.25 8.71
N GLN A 85 -15.65 -4.94 7.40
CA GLN A 85 -16.91 -4.69 6.71
C GLN A 85 -17.82 -5.94 6.69
N THR A 86 -17.23 -7.13 6.58
CA THR A 86 -17.97 -8.39 6.62
C THR A 86 -18.52 -8.65 8.02
N TYR A 87 -17.73 -8.41 9.06
CA TYR A 87 -18.14 -8.52 10.46
C TYR A 87 -19.33 -7.60 10.77
N HIS A 88 -19.27 -6.33 10.38
CA HIS A 88 -20.42 -5.41 10.53
C HIS A 88 -21.62 -5.87 9.72
N GLY A 89 -21.41 -6.39 8.51
CA GLY A 89 -22.52 -6.93 7.71
C GLY A 89 -23.22 -8.13 8.34
N CYS A 90 -22.47 -8.95 9.08
CA CYS A 90 -23.01 -10.04 9.89
C CYS A 90 -23.79 -9.50 11.11
N GLN A 91 -23.28 -8.48 11.79
CA GLN A 91 -23.98 -7.84 12.92
C GLN A 91 -25.29 -7.16 12.49
N ASP A 92 -25.29 -6.52 11.32
CA ASP A 92 -26.46 -5.87 10.72
C ASP A 92 -27.44 -6.86 10.07
N GLY A 93 -27.02 -8.11 9.88
CA GLY A 93 -27.84 -9.21 9.36
C GLY A 93 -28.10 -9.16 7.85
N TYR A 94 -27.36 -8.35 7.08
CA TYR A 94 -27.42 -8.39 5.61
C TYR A 94 -26.40 -9.35 4.99
N ILE A 95 -25.46 -9.87 5.80
CA ILE A 95 -24.66 -11.06 5.51
C ILE A 95 -25.10 -12.14 6.50
N ASP A 96 -25.65 -13.24 5.99
CA ASP A 96 -26.26 -14.31 6.80
C ASP A 96 -25.59 -15.69 6.63
N ASP A 97 -24.47 -15.75 5.92
CA ASP A 97 -23.67 -16.97 5.82
C ASP A 97 -22.99 -17.27 7.17
N PRO A 98 -23.37 -18.36 7.87
CA PRO A 98 -22.92 -18.61 9.25
C PRO A 98 -21.43 -18.92 9.33
N ASP A 99 -20.85 -19.57 8.31
CA ASP A 99 -19.44 -19.94 8.30
C ASP A 99 -18.58 -18.69 8.07
N LEU A 100 -19.00 -17.81 7.15
CA LEU A 100 -18.35 -16.53 6.91
C LEU A 100 -18.41 -15.63 8.15
N CYS A 101 -19.59 -15.53 8.77
CA CYS A 101 -19.78 -14.68 9.95
C CYS A 101 -18.97 -15.16 11.15
N SER A 102 -18.93 -16.46 11.41
CA SER A 102 -18.08 -17.02 12.47
C SER A 102 -16.59 -16.76 12.18
N ALA A 103 -16.16 -16.92 10.93
CA ALA A 103 -14.75 -16.72 10.56
C ALA A 103 -14.28 -15.28 10.78
N VAL A 104 -15.09 -14.28 10.39
CA VAL A 104 -14.70 -12.87 10.58
C VAL A 104 -14.83 -12.41 12.03
N GLU A 105 -15.77 -12.98 12.80
CA GLU A 105 -15.84 -12.74 14.24
C GLU A 105 -14.59 -13.25 14.96
N ASP A 106 -14.12 -14.46 14.65
CA ASP A 106 -12.90 -15.02 15.24
C ASP A 106 -11.68 -14.12 14.97
N ILE A 107 -11.55 -13.60 13.75
CA ILE A 107 -10.45 -12.70 13.37
C ILE A 107 -10.55 -11.37 14.12
N VAL A 108 -11.72 -10.73 14.12
CA VAL A 108 -11.92 -9.43 14.78
C VAL A 108 -11.71 -9.55 16.29
N ARG A 109 -12.24 -10.60 16.93
CA ARG A 109 -12.11 -10.82 18.38
C ARG A 109 -10.72 -11.27 18.81
N ALA A 110 -9.93 -11.86 17.91
CA ALA A 110 -8.52 -12.12 18.20
C ALA A 110 -7.74 -10.80 18.39
N ALA A 111 -7.97 -9.81 17.51
CA ALA A 111 -7.34 -8.49 17.60
C ALA A 111 -7.97 -7.58 18.68
N ASP A 112 -9.28 -7.69 18.88
CA ASP A 112 -10.08 -6.85 19.78
C ASP A 112 -10.98 -7.71 20.71
N PRO A 113 -10.39 -8.35 21.74
CA PRO A 113 -11.14 -9.28 22.60
C PRO A 113 -12.24 -8.61 23.40
N ASP A 114 -12.07 -7.33 23.78
CA ASP A 114 -13.09 -6.58 24.52
C ASP A 114 -14.11 -5.90 23.60
N GLY A 115 -13.85 -5.85 22.29
CA GLY A 115 -14.74 -5.26 21.30
C GLY A 115 -14.78 -3.74 21.41
N SER A 116 -13.70 -3.09 21.84
CA SER A 116 -13.67 -1.64 22.01
C SER A 116 -13.29 -0.89 20.72
N ILE A 117 -12.68 -1.58 19.76
CA ILE A 117 -12.04 -1.00 18.57
C ILE A 117 -12.94 -1.13 17.33
N TYR A 118 -13.49 -2.33 17.08
CA TYR A 118 -14.20 -2.66 15.83
C TYR A 118 -15.72 -2.86 16.03
N GLN A 119 -16.38 -1.90 16.68
CA GLN A 119 -17.82 -1.93 16.98
C GLN A 119 -18.70 -1.50 15.81
#